data_AF-A0A399NWV0-F1
#
_entry.id   AF-A0A399NWV0-F1
#
_cell.length_a   1.000
_cell.length_b   1.000
_cell.length_c   1.000
_cell.angle_alpha   90.00
_cell.angle_beta   90.00
_cell.angle_gamma   90.00
#
_symmetry.space_group_name_H-M   'P 1'
#
loop_
_entity.id
_entity.type
_entity.pdbx_description
1 polymer ?
#
loop_
_entity_poly.entity_id
_entity_poly.type
_entity_poly.pdbx_seq_one_letter_code
_entity_poly.pdbx_strand_id
1 'polypeptide(L)'
;LADGLIADADDGRTGLAVVALEPAADPLEVALVLEHVVEARRPGSTPIGILDVVAVSSVAEIRELLLDPGDADATPFDAAERLAGRLECASVVVLDDLDPDRPTPDARRAVALLAHLAPDARVVVTADRASL
;
A
#
# COMPACT_ATOMS: atom_id res chain seq x y z
N LEU A 1 -6.80 15.93 2.43
CA LEU A 1 -7.10 14.66 3.11
C LEU A 1 -7.41 14.88 4.60
N ALA A 2 -6.42 15.30 5.40
CA ALA A 2 -6.55 15.44 6.85
C ALA A 2 -7.75 16.30 7.28
N ASP A 3 -7.91 17.50 6.71
CA ASP A 3 -9.02 18.40 7.04
C ASP A 3 -10.40 17.76 6.84
N GLY A 4 -10.55 16.93 5.79
CA GLY A 4 -11.79 16.22 5.51
C GLY A 4 -12.08 15.17 6.57
N LEU A 5 -11.11 14.30 6.89
CA LEU A 5 -11.25 13.29 7.94
C LEU A 5 -11.52 13.92 9.32
N ILE A 6 -10.91 15.08 9.58
CA ILE A 6 -11.12 15.85 10.81
C ILE A 6 -12.54 16.40 10.89
N ALA A 7 -13.03 17.01 9.82
CA ALA A 7 -14.41 17.51 9.75
C ALA A 7 -15.41 16.37 9.91
N ASP A 8 -15.16 15.23 9.26
CA ASP A 8 -15.98 14.02 9.41
C ASP A 8 -16.06 13.57 10.87
N ALA A 9 -14.92 13.52 11.57
CA ALA A 9 -14.86 13.14 12.98
C ALA A 9 -15.53 14.18 13.90
N ASP A 10 -15.41 15.47 13.60
CA ASP A 10 -16.09 16.55 14.33
C ASP A 10 -17.60 16.51 14.18
N ASP A 11 -18.10 16.11 13.01
CA ASP A 11 -19.51 15.85 12.74
C ASP A 11 -20.02 14.59 13.46
N GLY A 12 -19.16 13.89 14.20
CA GLY A 12 -19.49 12.67 14.93
C GLY A 12 -19.57 11.43 14.05
N ARG A 13 -19.07 11.47 12.80
CA ARG A 13 -18.96 10.26 11.98
C ARG A 13 -17.93 9.32 12.57
N THR A 14 -18.28 8.04 12.61
CA THR A 14 -17.45 6.96 13.14
C THR A 14 -17.43 5.79 12.15
N GLY A 15 -16.43 4.92 12.29
CA GLY A 15 -16.24 3.75 11.42
C GLY A 15 -14.99 3.85 10.57
N LEU A 16 -14.97 3.10 9.47
CA LEU A 16 -13.82 3.00 8.56
C LEU A 16 -13.93 4.02 7.44
N ALA A 17 -12.86 4.75 7.20
CA ALA A 17 -12.68 5.59 6.01
C ALA A 17 -11.64 4.92 5.10
N VAL A 18 -11.99 4.69 3.84
CA VAL A 18 -11.05 4.20 2.82
C VAL A 18 -10.61 5.39 1.99
N VAL A 19 -9.30 5.60 1.93
CA VAL A 19 -8.69 6.71 1.20
C VAL A 19 -7.86 6.12 0.07
N ALA A 20 -8.29 6.37 -1.17
CA ALA A 20 -7.47 6.06 -2.33
C ALA A 20 -6.41 7.15 -2.50
N LEU A 21 -5.14 6.76 -2.49
CA LEU A 21 -4.03 7.66 -2.78
C LEU A 21 -3.77 7.72 -4.28
N GLU A 22 -3.33 8.87 -4.76
CA GLU A 22 -2.87 8.99 -6.13
C GLU A 22 -1.60 8.14 -6.36
N PRO A 23 -1.36 7.61 -7.57
CA PRO A 23 -0.21 6.74 -7.84
C PRO A 23 1.17 7.36 -7.54
N ALA A 24 1.26 8.69 -7.49
CA ALA A 24 2.47 9.43 -7.19
C ALA A 24 2.66 9.75 -5.70
N ALA A 25 1.67 9.46 -4.85
CA ALA A 25 1.75 9.73 -3.43
C ALA A 25 2.66 8.72 -2.72
N ASP A 26 3.49 9.19 -1.80
CA ASP A 26 4.25 8.37 -0.87
C ASP A 26 3.36 7.99 0.34
N PRO A 27 3.02 6.70 0.55
CA PRO A 27 2.17 6.29 1.65
C PRO A 27 2.75 6.61 3.04
N LEU A 28 4.08 6.55 3.19
CA LEU A 28 4.75 6.85 4.45
C LEU A 28 4.65 8.34 4.78
N GLU A 29 4.93 9.20 3.81
CA GLU A 29 4.81 10.64 4.00
C GLU A 29 3.36 11.03 4.32
N VAL A 30 2.40 10.47 3.58
CA VAL A 30 0.97 10.70 3.84
C VAL A 30 0.59 10.26 5.26
N ALA A 31 1.06 9.09 5.71
CA ALA A 31 0.78 8.58 7.04
C ALA A 31 1.34 9.51 8.12
N LEU A 32 2.62 9.89 8.01
CA LEU A 32 3.30 10.78 8.97
C LEU A 32 2.64 12.15 9.05
N VAL A 33 2.28 12.74 7.91
CA VAL A 33 1.59 14.04 7.88
C VAL A 33 0.19 13.92 8.50
N LEU A 34 -0.54 12.86 8.19
CA LEU A 34 -1.87 12.64 8.77
C LEU A 34 -1.80 12.49 10.29
N GLU A 35 -0.92 11.63 10.80
CA GLU A 35 -0.72 11.45 12.24
C GLU A 35 -0.33 12.77 12.91
N HIS A 36 0.61 13.52 12.33
CA HIS A 36 1.04 14.80 12.86
C HIS A 36 -0.11 15.82 12.95
N VAL A 37 -0.88 15.99 11.87
CA VAL A 37 -1.97 16.97 11.82
C VAL A 37 -3.09 16.60 12.79
N VAL A 38 -3.43 15.31 12.91
CA VAL A 38 -4.48 14.87 13.83
C VAL A 38 -4.02 15.01 15.28
N GLU A 39 -2.80 14.59 15.63
CA GLU A 39 -2.28 14.68 17.00
C GLU A 39 -2.11 16.14 17.45
N ALA A 40 -1.59 17.01 16.57
CA ALA A 40 -1.40 18.43 16.87
C ALA A 40 -2.72 19.14 17.24
N ARG A 41 -3.86 18.63 16.75
CA ARG A 41 -5.18 19.20 17.00
C ARG A 41 -5.74 18.82 18.37
N ARG A 42 -5.52 17.58 18.83
CA ARG A 42 -6.00 17.09 20.13
C ARG A 42 -5.02 16.09 20.75
N PRO A 43 -3.93 16.58 21.38
CA PRO A 43 -2.92 15.72 21.95
C PRO A 43 -3.51 14.69 22.93
N GLY A 44 -3.19 13.41 22.73
CA GLY A 44 -3.65 12.32 23.59
C GLY A 44 -5.15 11.95 23.49
N SER A 45 -5.90 12.51 22.52
CA SER A 45 -7.31 12.14 22.27
C SER A 45 -7.63 12.10 20.78
N THR A 46 -6.68 11.59 19.99
CA THR A 46 -6.73 11.46 18.54
C THR A 46 -7.80 10.45 18.12
N PRO A 47 -8.90 10.88 17.48
CA PRO A 47 -10.03 10.00 17.13
C PRO A 47 -9.85 9.29 15.79
N ILE A 48 -8.78 9.60 15.05
CA ILE A 48 -8.49 9.09 13.71
C ILE A 48 -7.17 8.34 13.78
N GLY A 49 -7.14 7.09 13.32
CA GLY A 49 -5.94 6.27 13.23
C GLY A 49 -5.87 5.55 11.89
N ILE A 50 -4.65 5.24 11.46
CA ILE A 50 -4.42 4.40 10.29
C ILE A 50 -4.54 2.95 10.73
N LEU A 51 -5.43 2.21 10.09
CA LEU A 51 -5.68 0.80 10.41
C LEU A 51 -4.87 -0.12 9.50
N ASP A 52 -4.94 0.12 8.20
CA ASP A 52 -4.27 -0.68 7.18
C ASP A 52 -3.74 0.22 6.06
N VAL A 53 -2.60 -0.18 5.51
CA VAL A 53 -2.06 0.37 4.26
C VAL A 53 -2.15 -0.74 3.22
N VAL A 54 -2.96 -0.51 2.20
CA VAL A 54 -3.22 -1.49 1.14
C VAL A 54 -2.45 -1.09 -0.11
N ALA A 55 -1.46 -1.88 -0.49
CA ALA A 55 -0.78 -1.76 -1.78
C ALA A 55 -1.46 -2.67 -2.80
N VAL A 56 -1.79 -2.15 -3.97
CA VAL A 56 -2.26 -2.94 -5.13
C VAL A 56 -1.16 -2.92 -6.17
N SER A 57 -0.77 -4.09 -6.65
CA SER A 57 0.30 -4.28 -7.63
C SER A 57 0.04 -5.55 -8.45
N SER A 58 0.91 -5.80 -9.42
CA SER A 58 0.92 -7.02 -10.23
C SER A 58 2.28 -7.71 -10.10
N VAL A 59 2.31 -9.02 -10.31
CA VAL A 59 3.54 -9.80 -10.45
C VAL A 59 4.38 -9.24 -11.59
N ALA A 60 3.74 -8.80 -12.68
CA ALA A 60 4.43 -8.14 -13.79
C ALA A 60 5.16 -6.85 -13.36
N GLU A 61 4.49 -5.95 -12.63
CA GLU A 61 5.09 -4.69 -12.15
C GLU A 61 6.27 -4.96 -11.21
N ILE A 62 6.11 -5.89 -10.25
CA ILE A 62 7.18 -6.28 -9.32
C ILE A 62 8.36 -6.88 -10.09
N ARG A 63 8.09 -7.72 -11.08
CA ARG A 63 9.15 -8.31 -11.90
C ARG A 63 9.91 -7.24 -12.66
N GLU A 64 9.20 -6.39 -13.38
CA GLU A 64 9.79 -5.38 -14.26
C GLU A 64 10.57 -4.31 -13.50
N LEU A 65 10.18 -3.99 -12.27
CA LEU A 65 10.81 -2.90 -11.52
C LEU A 65 11.81 -3.38 -10.44
N LEU A 66 11.62 -4.57 -9.86
CA LEU A 66 12.42 -5.02 -8.70
C LEU A 66 13.21 -6.31 -8.92
N LEU A 67 12.74 -7.23 -9.78
CA LEU A 67 13.40 -8.53 -9.96
C LEU A 67 14.31 -8.57 -11.18
N ASP A 68 13.82 -8.11 -12.32
CA ASP A 68 14.49 -8.15 -13.61
C ASP A 68 14.35 -6.77 -14.32
N PRO A 69 14.95 -5.70 -13.76
CA PRO A 69 14.83 -4.36 -14.34
C PRO A 69 15.42 -4.30 -15.75
N GLY A 70 14.60 -3.83 -16.71
CA GLY A 70 15.02 -3.60 -18.09
C GLY A 70 15.92 -2.36 -18.26
N ASP A 71 16.29 -2.05 -19.50
CA ASP A 71 17.06 -0.83 -19.79
C ASP A 71 16.27 0.44 -19.41
N ALA A 72 16.93 1.33 -18.68
CA ALA A 72 16.35 2.48 -17.96
C ALA A 72 15.70 3.57 -18.83
N ASP A 73 15.69 3.44 -20.15
CA ASP A 73 15.27 4.50 -21.07
C ASP A 73 13.74 4.65 -21.18
N ALA A 74 12.95 3.66 -20.76
CA ALA A 74 11.48 3.68 -20.84
C ALA A 74 10.77 3.88 -19.49
N THR A 75 11.50 3.80 -18.38
CA THR A 75 10.93 3.77 -17.03
C THR A 75 11.36 5.01 -16.25
N PRO A 76 10.45 5.69 -15.52
CA PRO A 76 10.85 6.77 -14.63
C PRO A 76 11.96 6.31 -13.66
N PHE A 77 12.97 7.14 -13.48
CA PHE A 77 14.16 6.82 -12.68
C PHE A 77 13.83 6.36 -11.25
N ASP A 78 12.75 6.87 -10.68
CA ASP A 78 12.29 6.62 -9.31
C ASP A 78 11.23 5.51 -9.20
N ALA A 79 10.83 4.86 -10.30
CA ALA A 79 9.70 3.94 -10.30
C ALA A 79 9.93 2.72 -9.40
N ALA A 80 11.14 2.18 -9.40
CA ALA A 80 11.52 1.07 -8.54
C ALA A 80 11.52 1.47 -7.05
N GLU A 81 12.05 2.65 -6.72
CA GLU A 81 12.05 3.19 -5.36
C GLU A 81 10.63 3.43 -4.86
N ARG A 82 9.77 4.05 -5.68
CA ARG A 82 8.37 4.27 -5.33
C ARG A 82 7.59 2.98 -5.15
N LEU A 83 7.82 1.97 -5.99
CA LEU A 83 7.21 0.66 -5.81
C LEU A 83 7.68 0.01 -4.52
N ALA A 84 8.99 0.02 -4.25
CA ALA A 84 9.55 -0.57 -3.03
C ALA A 84 8.98 0.09 -1.78
N GLY A 85 8.98 1.43 -1.71
CA GLY A 85 8.42 2.17 -0.57
C GLY A 85 6.94 1.90 -0.36
N ARG A 86 6.15 1.82 -1.45
CA ARG A 86 4.73 1.45 -1.38
C ARG A 86 4.52 0.04 -0.82
N LEU A 87 5.34 -0.92 -1.22
CA LEU A 87 5.23 -2.31 -0.77
C LEU A 87 5.71 -2.49 0.67
N GLU A 88 6.80 -1.83 1.07
CA GLU A 88 7.36 -1.88 2.42
C GLU A 88 6.39 -1.34 3.48
N CYS A 89 5.63 -0.30 3.13
CA CYS A 89 4.67 0.32 4.05
C CYS A 89 3.35 -0.45 4.17
N ALA A 90 3.13 -1.48 3.35
CA ALA A 90 1.83 -2.14 3.26
C ALA A 90 1.61 -3.15 4.39
N SER A 91 0.44 -3.12 5.03
CA SER A 91 -0.05 -4.23 5.86
C SER A 91 -0.76 -5.29 5.00
N VAL A 92 -1.25 -4.92 3.82
CA VAL A 92 -1.88 -5.81 2.85
C VAL A 92 -1.35 -5.51 1.45
N VAL A 93 -0.88 -6.54 0.75
CA VAL A 93 -0.48 -6.44 -0.66
C VAL A 93 -1.45 -7.25 -1.50
N VAL A 94 -2.18 -6.60 -2.39
CA VAL A 94 -3.04 -7.24 -3.37
C VAL A 94 -2.25 -7.45 -4.66
N LEU A 95 -2.08 -8.71 -5.07
CA LEU A 95 -1.53 -9.06 -6.37
C LEU A 95 -2.68 -9.40 -7.32
N ASP A 96 -2.93 -8.53 -8.30
CA ASP A 96 -4.13 -8.59 -9.13
C ASP A 96 -4.10 -9.63 -10.26
N ASP A 97 -2.90 -10.08 -10.64
CA ASP A 97 -2.62 -11.07 -11.68
C ASP A 97 -2.08 -12.41 -11.14
N LEU A 98 -2.05 -12.58 -9.81
CA LEU A 98 -1.58 -13.80 -9.17
C LEU A 98 -2.68 -14.88 -9.18
N ASP A 99 -2.40 -16.00 -9.87
CA ASP A 99 -3.15 -17.25 -9.74
C ASP A 99 -2.50 -18.13 -8.64
N PRO A 100 -3.16 -18.30 -7.46
CA PRO A 100 -2.60 -19.08 -6.36
C PRO A 100 -2.58 -20.60 -6.65
N ASP A 101 -3.46 -21.08 -7.52
CA ASP A 101 -3.55 -22.49 -7.88
C ASP A 101 -2.47 -22.88 -8.90
N ARG A 102 -1.95 -21.90 -9.65
CA ARG A 102 -0.95 -22.09 -10.71
C ARG A 102 0.13 -21.00 -10.69
N PRO A 103 0.95 -20.91 -9.63
CA PRO A 103 1.95 -19.86 -9.53
C PRO A 103 3.07 -20.04 -10.56
N THR A 104 3.33 -18.99 -11.33
CA THR A 104 4.47 -18.91 -12.26
C THR A 104 5.80 -18.81 -11.48
N PRO A 105 6.97 -19.04 -12.11
CA PRO A 105 8.26 -18.77 -11.48
C PRO A 105 8.41 -17.32 -11.00
N ASP A 106 7.92 -16.37 -11.80
CA ASP A 106 7.95 -14.93 -11.47
C ASP A 106 7.05 -14.63 -10.27
N ALA A 107 5.86 -15.23 -10.21
CA ALA A 107 4.96 -15.11 -9.05
C ALA A 107 5.62 -15.61 -7.76
N ARG A 108 6.33 -16.75 -7.80
CA ARG A 108 7.07 -17.26 -6.63
C ARG A 108 8.19 -16.31 -6.19
N ARG A 109 8.93 -15.73 -7.14
CA ARG A 109 9.98 -14.73 -6.85
C ARG A 109 9.38 -13.45 -6.26
N ALA A 110 8.27 -12.97 -6.80
CA ALA A 110 7.58 -11.78 -6.29
C ALA A 110 7.08 -12.00 -4.86
N VAL A 111 6.42 -13.13 -4.57
CA VAL A 111 5.97 -13.46 -3.20
C VAL A 111 7.15 -13.61 -2.25
N ALA A 112 8.25 -14.24 -2.67
CA ALA A 112 9.46 -14.34 -1.85
C ALA A 112 10.08 -12.97 -1.56
N LEU A 113 10.12 -12.07 -2.55
CA LEU A 113 10.56 -10.69 -2.36
C LEU A 113 9.67 -9.97 -1.34
N LEU A 114 8.34 -10.07 -1.47
CA LEU A 114 7.40 -9.46 -0.53
C LEU A 114 7.60 -9.98 0.90
N ALA A 115 7.83 -11.29 1.07
CA ALA A 115 8.12 -11.87 2.38
C ALA A 115 9.42 -11.33 3.03
N HIS A 116 10.34 -10.80 2.23
CA HIS A 116 11.55 -10.13 2.73
C HIS A 116 11.35 -8.63 2.92
N LEU A 117 10.66 -7.97 2.00
CA LEU A 117 10.47 -6.52 1.99
C LEU A 117 9.43 -6.06 3.03
N ALA A 118 8.34 -6.81 3.15
CA ALA A 118 7.21 -6.51 4.04
C ALA A 118 6.77 -7.82 4.75
N PRO A 119 7.56 -8.32 5.71
CA PRO A 119 7.37 -9.66 6.30
C PRO A 119 6.04 -9.81 7.04
N ASP A 120 5.48 -8.71 7.54
CA ASP A 120 4.20 -8.69 8.25
C ASP A 120 3.00 -8.45 7.32
N ALA A 121 3.24 -8.17 6.03
CA ALA A 121 2.18 -7.88 5.08
C ALA A 121 1.45 -9.16 4.67
N ARG A 122 0.11 -9.09 4.68
CA ARG A 122 -0.73 -10.15 4.12
C ARG A 122 -0.81 -10.00 2.61
N VAL A 123 -0.35 -11.01 1.86
CA VAL A 123 -0.55 -11.07 0.40
C VAL A 123 -1.92 -11.67 0.10
N VAL A 124 -2.73 -10.95 -0.69
CA VAL A 124 -4.10 -11.34 -1.08
C VAL A 124 -4.22 -11.38 -2.60
N VAL A 125 -5.01 -12.31 -3.11
CA VAL A 125 -5.35 -12.42 -4.53
C VAL A 125 -6.76 -11.91 -4.79
N THR A 126 -6.98 -11.21 -5.90
CA THR A 126 -8.30 -10.67 -6.28
C THR A 126 -9.36 -11.74 -6.53
N ALA A 127 -8.94 -12.99 -6.77
CA ALA A 127 -9.83 -14.15 -6.85
C ALA A 127 -10.54 -14.49 -5.52
N ASP A 128 -10.04 -13.99 -4.39
CA ASP A 128 -10.63 -14.21 -3.06
C ASP A 128 -11.78 -13.22 -2.75
N ARG A 129 -12.74 -13.14 -3.68
CA ARG A 129 -14.00 -12.37 -3.49
C ARG A 129 -14.93 -12.97 -2.44
N ALA A 130 -14.61 -14.15 -1.90
CA ALA A 130 -15.45 -14.87 -0.95
C ALA A 130 -15.12 -14.55 0.53
N SER A 131 -14.06 -13.77 0.78
CA SER A 131 -13.54 -13.51 2.13
C SER A 131 -13.63 -12.04 2.58
N LEU A 132 -14.33 -11.18 1.82
CA LEU A 132 -14.70 -9.81 2.19
C LEU A 132 -16.19 -9.73 2.54
#